data_AF-E7C7M0-F1
#
_entry.id   AF-E7C7M0-F1
#
_cell.length_a   1.000
_cell.length_b   1.000
_cell.length_c   1.000
_cell.angle_alpha   90.00
_cell.angle_beta   90.00
_cell.angle_gamma   90.00
#
_symmetry.space_group_name_H-M   'P 1'
#
loop_
_entity.id
_entity.type
_entity.pdbx_description
1 polymer ?
#
loop_
_entity_poly.entity_id
_entity_poly.type
_entity_poly.pdbx_seq_one_letter_code
_entity_poly.pdbx_strand_id
1 'polypeptide(L)'
;MNEIKCPHCNKAFKIDETGYADILKQVHDSEFEQQLNERLSQARNEKVGELKLLKKDSESAIQAVKAEKDIEIERLKSQIREKENSTQFAVDQATKKIVRENDKLKHDLKNTHLEKENSIILLKDKYETQLQDKDDVIDRFKDLKTRLSTKMIGETLEQHCEIEFNKLRSTAFQSAFFEKDNDARTGSKGDYIFKDHDENGTEIVSIMFEMKNESDTTATKSKNEDFLKELDKDRNEKGCEYAVLVS
;
A
#
# COMPACT_ATOMS: atom_id res chain seq x y z
N MET A 1 97.76 62.29 -61.04
CA MET A 1 99.14 61.82 -60.82
C MET A 1 99.55 62.23 -59.41
N ASN A 2 99.72 61.27 -58.50
CA ASN A 2 100.13 61.53 -57.12
C ASN A 2 101.62 61.16 -56.98
N GLU A 3 102.48 62.14 -56.68
CA GLU A 3 103.90 61.87 -56.36
C GLU A 3 104.01 61.38 -54.92
N ILE A 4 104.54 60.17 -54.73
CA ILE A 4 104.80 59.59 -53.42
C ILE A 4 106.30 59.68 -53.15
N LYS A 5 106.67 60.28 -52.02
CA LYS A 5 108.07 60.36 -51.56
C LYS A 5 108.38 59.19 -50.63
N CYS A 6 109.45 58.46 -50.92
CA CYS A 6 109.90 57.38 -50.05
C CYS A 6 110.35 57.95 -48.69
N PRO A 7 109.78 57.51 -47.57
CA PRO A 7 110.15 57.99 -46.23
C PRO A 7 111.61 57.67 -45.85
N HIS A 8 112.22 56.69 -46.51
CA HIS A 8 113.54 56.16 -46.13
C HIS A 8 114.70 56.80 -46.92
N CYS A 9 114.46 57.28 -48.14
CA CYS A 9 115.53 57.86 -48.97
C CYS A 9 115.16 59.19 -49.65
N ASN A 10 113.97 59.74 -49.37
CA ASN A 10 113.46 61.04 -49.81
C ASN A 10 113.47 61.32 -51.33
N LYS A 11 113.74 60.33 -52.18
CA LYS A 11 113.58 60.45 -53.64
C LYS A 11 112.10 60.38 -54.01
N ALA A 12 111.66 61.34 -54.83
CA ALA A 12 110.33 61.34 -55.44
C ALA A 12 110.35 60.40 -56.64
N PHE A 13 109.51 59.37 -56.62
CA PHE A 13 109.32 58.48 -57.76
C PHE A 13 107.89 58.62 -58.29
N LYS A 14 107.75 58.63 -59.61
CA LYS A 14 106.46 58.74 -60.30
C LYS A 14 105.95 57.33 -60.55
N ILE A 15 104.81 56.99 -59.98
CA ILE A 15 104.13 55.72 -60.27
C ILE A 15 103.35 55.92 -61.57
N ASP A 16 103.73 55.17 -62.59
CA ASP A 16 103.02 55.00 -63.85
C ASP A 16 101.80 54.08 -63.61
N GLU A 17 100.65 54.39 -64.22
CA GLU A 17 99.44 53.55 -64.16
C GLU A 17 99.70 52.10 -64.62
N THR A 18 100.68 51.88 -65.51
CA THR A 18 101.12 50.54 -65.94
C THR A 18 101.87 49.77 -64.85
N GLY A 19 102.74 50.44 -64.08
CA GLY A 19 103.44 49.83 -62.94
C GLY A 19 102.49 49.45 -61.79
N TYR A 20 101.40 50.21 -61.62
CA TYR A 20 100.33 49.85 -60.69
C TYR A 20 99.53 48.63 -61.19
N ALA A 21 99.30 48.52 -62.50
CA ALA A 21 98.63 47.38 -63.12
C ALA A 21 99.44 46.08 -63.03
N ASP A 22 100.78 46.14 -63.11
CA ASP A 22 101.65 44.97 -62.99
C ASP A 22 101.74 44.46 -61.54
N ILE A 23 101.77 45.36 -60.55
CA ILE A 23 101.68 45.00 -59.11
C ILE A 23 100.29 44.41 -58.80
N LEU A 24 99.22 44.96 -59.39
CA LEU A 24 97.87 44.40 -59.28
C LEU A 24 97.78 42.99 -59.88
N LYS A 25 98.40 42.74 -61.04
CA LYS A 25 98.45 41.39 -61.64
C LYS A 25 99.27 40.40 -60.81
N GLN A 26 100.34 40.81 -60.15
CA GLN A 26 101.09 39.93 -59.23
C GLN A 26 100.30 39.51 -57.98
N VAL A 27 99.31 40.30 -57.58
CA VAL A 27 98.51 40.06 -56.37
C VAL A 27 97.11 39.52 -56.72
N HIS A 28 96.64 39.76 -57.94
CA HIS A 28 95.29 39.44 -58.43
C HIS A 28 95.38 38.88 -59.86
N ASP A 29 96.10 37.77 -60.01
CA ASP A 29 96.10 37.00 -61.25
C ASP A 29 94.92 36.02 -61.32
N SER A 30 94.75 35.42 -62.50
CA SER A 30 93.71 34.42 -62.76
C SER A 30 93.83 33.20 -61.84
N GLU A 31 95.04 32.83 -61.42
CA GLU A 31 95.28 31.64 -60.58
C GLU A 31 94.85 31.90 -59.13
N PHE A 32 95.11 33.10 -58.60
CA PHE A 32 94.65 33.55 -57.30
C PHE A 32 93.12 33.58 -57.21
N GLU A 33 92.44 34.15 -58.23
CA GLU A 33 90.97 34.15 -58.27
C GLU A 33 90.39 32.74 -58.33
N GLN A 34 91.05 31.82 -59.04
CA GLN A 34 90.62 30.43 -59.15
C GLN A 34 90.75 29.69 -57.81
N GLN A 35 91.89 29.84 -57.12
CA GLN A 35 92.09 29.28 -55.77
C GLN A 35 91.15 29.89 -54.73
N LEU A 36 90.91 31.21 -54.78
CA LEU A 36 89.98 31.88 -53.88
C LEU A 36 88.55 31.34 -54.09
N ASN A 37 88.13 31.19 -55.35
CA ASN A 37 86.82 30.61 -55.68
C ASN A 37 86.71 29.14 -55.27
N GLU A 38 87.76 28.32 -55.43
CA GLU A 38 87.79 26.95 -54.93
C GLU A 38 87.65 26.88 -53.41
N ARG A 39 88.41 27.69 -52.66
CA ARG A 39 88.28 27.75 -51.20
C ARG A 39 86.91 28.24 -50.75
N LEU A 40 86.35 29.26 -51.41
CA LEU A 40 84.99 29.73 -51.13
C LEU A 40 83.94 28.67 -51.46
N SER A 41 84.14 27.90 -52.53
CA SER A 41 83.29 26.77 -52.91
C SER A 41 83.36 25.65 -51.88
N GLN A 42 84.57 25.27 -51.44
CA GLN A 42 84.79 24.27 -50.38
C GLN A 42 84.14 24.71 -49.06
N ALA A 43 84.41 25.94 -48.60
CA ALA A 43 83.81 26.47 -47.38
C ALA A 43 82.27 26.56 -47.46
N ARG A 44 81.71 26.89 -48.63
CA ARG A 44 80.26 26.83 -48.86
C ARG A 44 79.73 25.40 -48.77
N ASN A 45 80.40 24.44 -49.41
CA ASN A 45 79.98 23.05 -49.41
C ASN A 45 80.06 22.42 -48.01
N GLU A 46 81.12 22.72 -47.26
CA GLU A 46 81.26 22.33 -45.86
C GLU A 46 80.13 22.90 -45.00
N LYS A 47 79.86 24.21 -45.12
CA LYS A 47 78.78 24.87 -44.37
C LYS A 47 77.40 24.32 -44.73
N VAL A 48 77.16 24.00 -46.01
CA VAL A 48 75.92 23.35 -46.46
C VAL A 48 75.83 21.92 -45.90
N GLY A 49 76.94 21.19 -45.84
CA GLY A 49 77.02 19.86 -45.23
C GLY A 49 76.70 19.90 -43.73
N GLU A 50 77.30 20.84 -43.00
CA GLU A 50 77.06 21.06 -41.57
C GLU A 50 75.59 21.43 -41.29
N LEU A 51 75.01 22.35 -42.08
CA LEU A 51 73.59 22.70 -41.97
C LEU A 51 72.66 21.52 -42.26
N LYS A 52 72.99 20.66 -43.23
CA LYS A 52 72.22 19.44 -43.51
C LYS A 52 72.30 18.46 -42.36
N LEU A 53 73.48 18.29 -41.76
CA LEU A 53 73.67 17.41 -40.60
C LEU A 53 72.88 17.92 -39.39
N LEU A 54 73.04 19.21 -39.04
CA LEU A 54 72.26 19.86 -37.99
C LEU A 54 70.75 19.72 -38.19
N LYS A 55 70.27 19.88 -39.44
CA LYS A 55 68.86 19.69 -39.76
C LYS A 55 68.41 18.24 -39.52
N LYS A 56 69.20 17.27 -39.96
CA LYS A 56 68.90 15.84 -39.76
C LYS A 56 68.92 15.46 -38.27
N ASP A 57 69.88 15.97 -37.51
CA ASP A 57 69.98 15.72 -36.07
C ASP A 57 68.79 16.35 -35.33
N SER A 58 68.37 17.55 -35.73
CA SER A 58 67.15 18.21 -35.21
C SER A 58 65.89 17.43 -35.55
N GLU A 59 65.73 16.97 -36.80
CA GLU A 59 64.60 16.12 -37.22
C GLU A 59 64.56 14.81 -36.43
N SER A 60 65.72 14.19 -36.20
CA SER A 60 65.84 12.97 -35.39
C SER A 60 65.48 13.22 -33.93
N ALA A 61 65.93 14.34 -33.35
CA ALA A 61 65.58 14.71 -31.98
C ALA A 61 64.07 14.97 -31.83
N ILE A 62 63.46 15.66 -32.79
CA ILE A 62 62.01 15.88 -32.82
C ILE A 62 61.25 14.55 -32.94
N GLN A 63 61.70 13.63 -33.79
CA GLN A 63 61.08 12.29 -33.91
C GLN A 63 61.20 11.50 -32.61
N ALA A 64 62.34 11.54 -31.92
CA ALA A 64 62.54 10.85 -30.65
C ALA A 64 61.58 11.40 -29.58
N VAL A 65 61.48 12.72 -29.44
CA VAL A 65 60.54 13.36 -28.51
C VAL A 65 59.10 13.01 -28.86
N LYS A 66 58.74 13.01 -30.16
CA LYS A 66 57.38 12.64 -30.59
C LYS A 66 57.06 11.19 -30.23
N ALA A 67 57.98 10.26 -30.48
CA ALA A 67 57.79 8.85 -30.14
C ALA A 67 57.62 8.66 -28.62
N GLU A 68 58.42 9.35 -27.81
CA GLU A 68 58.28 9.33 -26.34
C GLU A 68 56.92 9.88 -25.88
N LYS A 69 56.45 10.97 -26.49
CA LYS A 69 55.11 11.52 -26.22
C LYS A 69 53.99 10.59 -26.66
N ASP A 70 54.10 9.93 -27.81
CA ASP A 70 53.11 8.97 -28.30
C ASP A 70 53.01 7.75 -27.37
N ILE A 71 54.13 7.26 -26.85
CA ILE A 71 54.17 6.18 -25.85
C ILE A 71 53.48 6.64 -24.55
N GLU A 72 53.80 7.84 -24.06
CA GLU A 72 53.19 8.38 -22.85
C GLU A 72 51.69 8.61 -23.01
N ILE A 73 51.24 9.08 -24.17
CA ILE A 73 49.83 9.24 -24.50
C ILE A 73 49.12 7.88 -24.46
N GLU A 74 49.68 6.83 -25.06
CA GLU A 74 49.07 5.51 -25.02
C GLU A 74 49.06 4.90 -23.62
N ARG A 75 50.12 5.13 -22.83
CA ARG A 75 50.16 4.75 -21.41
C ARG A 75 49.05 5.42 -20.62
N LEU A 76 48.90 6.73 -20.76
CA LEU A 76 47.85 7.51 -20.07
C LEU A 76 46.45 7.08 -20.51
N LYS A 77 46.22 6.87 -21.81
CA LYS A 77 44.94 6.35 -22.32
C LYS A 77 44.62 4.97 -21.75
N SER A 78 45.61 4.08 -21.61
CA SER A 78 45.40 2.77 -20.99
C SER A 78 44.99 2.90 -19.52
N GLN A 79 45.66 3.78 -18.76
CA GLN A 79 45.30 4.03 -17.36
C GLN A 79 43.91 4.64 -17.19
N ILE A 80 43.50 5.52 -18.12
CA ILE A 80 42.14 6.09 -18.14
C ILE A 80 41.12 4.98 -18.38
N ARG A 81 41.31 4.14 -19.42
CA ARG A 81 40.40 3.02 -19.72
C ARG A 81 40.29 2.02 -18.56
N GLU A 82 41.40 1.72 -17.90
CA GLU A 82 41.42 0.84 -16.73
C GLU A 82 40.61 1.43 -15.57
N LYS A 83 40.81 2.73 -15.28
CA LYS A 83 40.02 3.43 -14.25
C LYS A 83 38.54 3.51 -14.61
N GLU A 84 38.19 3.81 -15.86
CA GLU A 84 36.80 3.85 -16.34
C GLU A 84 36.12 2.48 -16.20
N ASN A 85 36.82 1.40 -16.56
CA ASN A 85 36.30 0.05 -16.36
C ASN A 85 36.12 -0.30 -14.88
N SER A 86 37.07 0.10 -14.03
CA SER A 86 36.98 -0.11 -12.58
C SER A 86 35.84 0.67 -11.95
N THR A 87 35.62 1.93 -12.36
CA THR A 87 34.52 2.75 -11.85
C THR A 87 33.18 2.21 -12.34
N GLN A 88 33.06 1.84 -13.62
CA GLN A 88 31.85 1.23 -14.15
C GLN A 88 31.51 -0.06 -13.42
N PHE A 89 32.50 -0.92 -13.16
CA PHE A 89 32.29 -2.16 -12.40
C PHE A 89 31.82 -1.89 -10.97
N ALA A 90 32.41 -0.91 -10.28
CA ALA A 90 32.01 -0.52 -8.94
C ALA A 90 30.56 0.02 -8.91
N VAL A 91 30.20 0.86 -9.89
CA VAL A 91 28.84 1.39 -10.04
C VAL A 91 27.84 0.27 -10.34
N ASP A 92 28.18 -0.66 -11.23
CA ASP A 92 27.32 -1.79 -11.57
C ASP A 92 27.10 -2.72 -10.37
N GLN A 93 28.13 -2.99 -9.57
CA GLN A 93 27.99 -3.77 -8.34
C GLN A 93 27.10 -3.07 -7.32
N ALA A 94 27.34 -1.78 -7.07
CA ALA A 94 26.53 -0.99 -6.14
C ALA A 94 25.06 -0.94 -6.60
N THR A 95 24.83 -0.71 -7.89
CA THR A 95 23.49 -0.67 -8.48
C THR A 95 22.80 -2.03 -8.38
N LYS A 96 23.50 -3.14 -8.69
CA LYS A 96 22.94 -4.50 -8.53
C LYS A 96 22.54 -4.80 -7.08
N LYS A 97 23.33 -4.35 -6.11
CA LYS A 97 22.98 -4.51 -4.69
C LYS A 97 21.72 -3.73 -4.32
N ILE A 98 21.66 -2.46 -4.72
CA ILE A 98 20.50 -1.59 -4.46
C ILE A 98 19.24 -2.14 -5.13
N VAL A 99 19.31 -2.59 -6.38
CA VAL A 99 18.17 -3.16 -7.11
C VAL A 99 17.66 -4.41 -6.39
N ARG A 100 18.55 -5.32 -5.98
CA ARG A 100 18.16 -6.52 -5.21
C ARG A 100 17.49 -6.18 -3.88
N GLU A 101 18.01 -5.19 -3.16
CA GLU A 101 17.39 -4.72 -1.91
C GLU A 101 16.03 -4.06 -2.17
N ASN A 102 15.91 -3.25 -3.23
CA ASN A 102 14.65 -2.62 -3.61
C ASN A 102 13.58 -3.64 -3.99
N ASP A 103 13.94 -4.66 -4.77
CA ASP A 103 13.03 -5.72 -5.18
C ASP A 103 12.56 -6.56 -3.99
N LYS A 104 13.47 -6.88 -3.04
CA LYS A 104 13.11 -7.54 -1.79
C LYS A 104 12.14 -6.69 -0.96
N LEU A 105 12.47 -5.42 -0.73
CA LEU A 105 11.62 -4.51 0.04
C LEU A 105 10.24 -4.33 -0.60
N LYS A 106 10.16 -4.24 -1.93
CA LYS A 106 8.87 -4.20 -2.65
C LYS A 106 8.06 -5.47 -2.46
N HIS A 107 8.72 -6.63 -2.54
CA HIS A 107 8.07 -7.91 -2.33
C HIS A 107 7.54 -8.05 -0.89
N ASP A 108 8.37 -7.72 0.10
CA ASP A 108 8.00 -7.77 1.52
C ASP A 108 6.86 -6.80 1.84
N LEU A 109 6.90 -5.59 1.29
CA LEU A 109 5.83 -4.60 1.45
C LEU A 109 4.52 -5.12 0.85
N LYS A 110 4.58 -5.71 -0.35
CA LYS A 110 3.39 -6.31 -0.98
C LYS A 110 2.83 -7.46 -0.16
N ASN A 111 3.69 -8.36 0.35
CA ASN A 111 3.27 -9.50 1.15
C ASN A 111 2.63 -9.05 2.47
N THR A 112 3.29 -8.13 3.19
CA THR A 112 2.75 -7.59 4.45
C THR A 112 1.44 -6.83 4.25
N HIS A 113 1.25 -6.17 3.11
CA HIS A 113 -0.02 -5.55 2.76
C HIS A 113 -1.13 -6.60 2.54
N LEU A 114 -0.86 -7.63 1.74
CA LEU A 114 -1.80 -8.73 1.49
C LEU A 114 -2.15 -9.51 2.77
N GLU A 115 -1.16 -9.78 3.63
CA GLU A 115 -1.38 -10.40 4.93
C GLU A 115 -2.30 -9.56 5.82
N LYS A 116 -2.08 -8.25 5.87
CA LYS A 116 -2.96 -7.33 6.59
C LYS A 116 -4.37 -7.32 6.01
N GLU A 117 -4.53 -7.21 4.70
CA GLU A 117 -5.84 -7.23 4.05
C GLU A 117 -6.59 -8.54 4.36
N ASN A 118 -5.92 -9.68 4.20
CA ASN A 118 -6.49 -10.99 4.55
C ASN A 118 -6.87 -11.07 6.02
N SER A 119 -6.02 -10.56 6.94
CA SER A 119 -6.33 -10.55 8.37
C SER A 119 -7.56 -9.70 8.70
N ILE A 120 -7.72 -8.56 8.02
CA ILE A 120 -8.89 -7.68 8.18
C ILE A 120 -10.14 -8.37 7.67
N ILE A 121 -10.08 -9.01 6.49
CA ILE A 121 -11.21 -9.74 5.91
C ILE A 121 -11.63 -10.89 6.83
N LEU A 122 -10.68 -11.71 7.29
CA LEU A 122 -10.95 -12.80 8.24
C LEU A 122 -11.57 -12.31 9.54
N LEU A 123 -11.09 -11.18 10.06
CA LEU A 123 -11.64 -10.61 11.29
C LEU A 123 -13.06 -10.08 11.09
N LYS A 124 -13.32 -9.43 9.95
CA LYS A 124 -14.67 -8.96 9.58
C LYS A 124 -15.64 -10.12 9.44
N ASP A 125 -15.29 -11.13 8.65
CA ASP A 125 -16.11 -12.32 8.41
C ASP A 125 -16.44 -13.06 9.72
N LYS A 126 -15.46 -13.18 10.62
CA LYS A 126 -15.66 -13.74 11.95
C LYS A 126 -16.67 -12.93 12.78
N TYR A 127 -16.56 -11.60 12.79
CA TYR A 127 -17.50 -10.77 13.55
C TYR A 127 -18.89 -10.74 12.92
N GLU A 128 -18.98 -10.74 11.59
CA GLU A 128 -20.24 -10.80 10.87
C GLU A 128 -20.99 -12.10 11.17
N THR A 129 -20.28 -13.24 11.15
CA THR A 129 -20.84 -14.54 11.57
C THR A 129 -21.30 -14.51 13.03
N GLN A 130 -20.49 -13.97 13.95
CA GLN A 130 -20.86 -13.88 15.37
C GLN A 130 -22.06 -12.97 15.63
N LEU A 131 -22.23 -11.90 14.85
CA LEU A 131 -23.38 -11.02 14.94
C LEU A 131 -24.63 -11.73 14.44
N GLN A 132 -24.54 -12.41 13.29
CA GLN A 132 -25.64 -13.20 12.76
C GLN A 132 -26.10 -14.29 13.74
N ASP A 133 -25.16 -15.06 14.32
CA ASP A 133 -25.48 -16.08 15.32
C ASP A 133 -26.18 -15.47 16.55
N LYS A 134 -25.76 -14.28 16.98
CA LYS A 134 -26.38 -13.58 18.11
C LYS A 134 -27.77 -13.05 17.78
N ASP A 135 -27.98 -12.52 16.59
CA ASP A 135 -29.30 -12.07 16.13
C ASP A 135 -30.27 -13.25 16.06
N ASP A 136 -29.84 -14.40 15.51
CA ASP A 136 -30.64 -15.63 15.49
C ASP A 136 -30.98 -16.14 16.89
N VAL A 137 -30.05 -16.01 17.85
CA VAL A 137 -30.31 -16.33 19.26
C VAL A 137 -31.31 -15.35 19.87
N ILE A 138 -31.14 -14.04 19.64
CA ILE A 138 -32.05 -13.00 20.13
C ILE A 138 -33.47 -13.24 19.61
N ASP A 139 -33.64 -13.56 18.33
CA ASP A 139 -34.96 -13.77 17.75
C ASP A 139 -35.63 -15.04 18.28
N ARG A 140 -34.87 -16.12 18.50
CA ARG A 140 -35.39 -17.30 19.23
C ARG A 140 -35.83 -16.97 20.65
N PHE A 141 -35.05 -16.16 21.38
CA PHE A 141 -35.43 -15.74 22.72
C PHE A 141 -36.65 -14.81 22.74
N LYS A 142 -36.80 -13.92 21.75
CA LYS A 142 -38.01 -13.10 21.59
C LYS A 142 -39.24 -13.95 21.32
N ASP A 143 -39.16 -14.92 20.41
CA ASP A 143 -40.26 -15.85 20.12
C ASP A 143 -40.62 -16.68 21.37
N LEU A 144 -39.62 -17.25 22.05
CA LEU A 144 -39.83 -18.00 23.29
C LEU A 144 -40.47 -17.14 24.38
N LYS A 145 -39.97 -15.91 24.60
CA LYS A 145 -40.54 -14.97 25.58
C LYS A 145 -41.98 -14.65 25.23
N THR A 146 -42.30 -14.44 23.95
CA THR A 146 -43.65 -14.10 23.51
C THR A 146 -44.61 -15.26 23.78
N ARG A 147 -44.23 -16.50 23.43
CA ARG A 147 -45.05 -17.71 23.69
C ARG A 147 -45.20 -18.02 25.18
N LEU A 148 -44.14 -17.88 25.96
CA LEU A 148 -44.21 -18.06 27.41
C LEU A 148 -45.05 -16.97 28.06
N SER A 149 -44.93 -15.72 27.63
CA SER A 149 -45.72 -14.61 28.19
C SER A 149 -47.22 -14.82 27.94
N THR A 150 -47.63 -15.16 26.71
CA THR A 150 -49.06 -15.40 26.42
C THR A 150 -49.62 -16.59 27.18
N LYS A 151 -48.86 -17.68 27.28
CA LYS A 151 -49.28 -18.90 28.00
C LYS A 151 -49.29 -18.73 29.51
N MET A 152 -48.22 -18.17 30.08
CA MET A 152 -48.09 -17.96 31.53
C MET A 152 -49.12 -16.97 32.04
N ILE A 153 -49.42 -15.89 31.30
CA ILE A 153 -50.45 -14.92 31.72
C ILE A 153 -51.81 -15.63 31.80
N GLY A 154 -52.20 -16.37 30.74
CA GLY A 154 -53.40 -17.22 30.70
C GLY A 154 -53.51 -18.16 31.90
N GLU A 155 -52.49 -19.00 32.07
CA GLU A 155 -52.45 -20.01 33.14
C GLU A 155 -52.40 -19.38 34.54
N THR A 156 -51.82 -18.18 34.71
CA THR A 156 -51.74 -17.50 36.01
C THR A 156 -53.10 -17.02 36.50
N LEU A 157 -53.95 -16.46 35.63
CA LEU A 157 -55.29 -16.00 36.03
C LEU A 157 -56.19 -17.19 36.41
N GLU A 158 -56.18 -18.23 35.58
CA GLU A 158 -56.93 -19.47 35.85
C GLU A 158 -56.51 -20.11 37.17
N GLN A 159 -55.20 -20.25 37.41
CA GLN A 159 -54.69 -20.78 38.68
C GLN A 159 -55.00 -19.87 39.85
N HIS A 160 -54.91 -18.55 39.68
CA HIS A 160 -55.23 -17.60 40.73
C HIS A 160 -56.69 -17.73 41.18
N CYS A 161 -57.64 -17.73 40.24
CA CYS A 161 -59.05 -17.91 40.55
C CYS A 161 -59.35 -19.28 41.19
N GLU A 162 -58.72 -20.36 40.72
CA GLU A 162 -58.86 -21.69 41.31
C GLU A 162 -58.33 -21.73 42.76
N ILE A 163 -57.18 -21.12 43.02
CA ILE A 163 -56.59 -21.06 44.36
C ILE A 163 -57.45 -20.22 45.31
N GLU A 164 -57.92 -19.04 44.89
CA GLU A 164 -58.77 -18.18 45.72
C GLU A 164 -60.11 -18.84 46.03
N PHE A 165 -60.70 -19.55 45.07
CA PHE A 165 -61.91 -20.32 45.32
C PHE A 165 -61.67 -21.42 46.36
N ASN A 166 -60.62 -22.23 46.18
CA ASN A 166 -60.33 -23.33 47.09
C ASN A 166 -60.02 -22.88 48.53
N LYS A 167 -59.44 -21.68 48.71
CA LYS A 167 -59.25 -21.08 50.05
C LYS A 167 -60.57 -20.81 50.77
N LEU A 168 -61.58 -20.32 50.06
CA LEU A 168 -62.88 -19.97 50.63
C LEU A 168 -63.87 -21.14 50.64
N ARG A 169 -63.61 -22.19 49.85
CA ARG A 169 -64.48 -23.36 49.67
C ARG A 169 -64.89 -24.01 50.99
N SER A 170 -63.92 -24.32 51.86
CA SER A 170 -64.20 -25.00 53.14
C SER A 170 -65.03 -24.17 54.13
N THR A 171 -64.99 -22.83 54.02
CA THR A 171 -65.65 -21.92 54.96
C THR A 171 -67.00 -21.39 54.48
N ALA A 172 -67.16 -21.19 53.16
CA ALA A 172 -68.31 -20.50 52.60
C ALA A 172 -69.10 -21.32 51.56
N PHE A 173 -68.49 -22.35 50.95
CA PHE A 173 -69.06 -23.07 49.80
C PHE A 173 -68.83 -24.59 49.91
N GLN A 174 -69.41 -25.21 50.94
CA GLN A 174 -69.14 -26.61 51.29
C GLN A 174 -69.67 -27.61 50.25
N SER A 175 -70.79 -27.30 49.61
CA SER A 175 -71.47 -28.09 48.57
C SER A 175 -71.09 -27.71 47.14
N ALA A 176 -70.30 -26.64 46.97
CA ALA A 176 -70.05 -26.09 45.64
C ALA A 176 -68.86 -26.73 44.92
N PHE A 177 -68.97 -26.74 43.60
CA PHE A 177 -67.97 -27.24 42.66
C PHE A 177 -67.50 -26.11 41.78
N PHE A 178 -66.18 -26.00 41.61
CA PHE A 178 -65.54 -25.10 40.66
C PHE A 178 -64.47 -25.89 39.93
N GLU A 179 -64.76 -26.26 38.69
CA GLU A 179 -63.90 -27.15 37.91
C GLU A 179 -63.76 -26.64 36.48
N LYS A 180 -62.67 -27.04 35.83
CA LYS A 180 -62.42 -26.71 34.42
C LYS A 180 -63.48 -27.37 33.54
N ASP A 181 -64.08 -26.59 32.65
CA ASP A 181 -65.01 -27.14 31.66
C ASP A 181 -64.23 -27.89 30.59
N ASN A 182 -64.17 -29.22 30.65
CA ASN A 182 -63.49 -30.04 29.66
C ASN A 182 -64.42 -30.56 28.55
N ASP A 183 -65.71 -30.15 28.52
CA ASP A 183 -66.69 -30.70 27.59
C ASP A 183 -66.78 -29.91 26.28
N ALA A 184 -65.94 -30.24 25.29
CA ALA A 184 -65.93 -29.54 24.00
C ALA A 184 -66.96 -30.05 22.97
N ARG A 185 -67.96 -30.86 23.36
CA ARG A 185 -68.82 -31.60 22.40
C ARG A 185 -69.66 -30.73 21.47
N THR A 186 -70.04 -29.51 21.85
CA THR A 186 -70.84 -28.58 21.03
C THR A 186 -70.00 -27.57 20.25
N GLY A 187 -68.67 -27.62 20.37
CA GLY A 187 -67.74 -26.70 19.72
C GLY A 187 -67.46 -25.42 20.50
N SER A 188 -68.07 -25.24 21.67
CA SER A 188 -67.75 -24.15 22.60
C SER A 188 -67.44 -24.63 24.01
N LYS A 189 -66.54 -23.91 24.69
CA LYS A 189 -65.89 -24.29 25.94
C LYS A 189 -65.70 -23.05 26.80
N GLY A 190 -66.21 -23.07 28.03
CA GLY A 190 -65.84 -22.09 29.05
C GLY A 190 -64.51 -22.45 29.71
N ASP A 191 -63.96 -21.58 30.55
CA ASP A 191 -62.74 -21.92 31.32
C ASP A 191 -63.08 -22.73 32.57
N TYR A 192 -64.05 -22.25 33.36
CA TYR A 192 -64.52 -22.93 34.57
C TYR A 192 -66.04 -22.91 34.68
N ILE A 193 -66.61 -23.93 35.33
CA ILE A 193 -68.01 -23.99 35.69
C ILE A 193 -68.10 -24.05 37.21
N PHE A 194 -68.88 -23.12 37.78
CA PHE A 194 -69.28 -23.13 39.16
C PHE A 194 -70.71 -23.68 39.29
N LYS A 195 -70.92 -24.63 40.20
CA LYS A 195 -72.25 -25.11 40.56
C LYS A 195 -72.36 -25.27 42.06
N ASP A 196 -73.42 -24.73 42.64
CA ASP A 196 -73.76 -24.95 44.04
C ASP A 196 -75.08 -25.71 44.17
N HIS A 197 -75.17 -26.58 45.17
CA HIS A 197 -76.32 -27.45 45.40
C HIS A 197 -76.75 -27.33 46.87
N ASP A 198 -78.06 -27.43 47.09
CA ASP A 198 -78.62 -27.52 48.45
C ASP A 198 -78.35 -28.90 49.07
N GLU A 199 -78.61 -29.07 50.37
CA GLU A 199 -78.46 -30.32 51.12
C GLU A 199 -79.25 -31.49 50.49
N ASN A 200 -80.29 -31.18 49.72
CA ASN A 200 -81.13 -32.14 49.00
C ASN A 200 -80.64 -32.46 47.57
N GLY A 201 -79.51 -31.89 47.14
CA GLY A 201 -78.93 -32.09 45.81
C GLY A 201 -79.57 -31.26 44.69
N THR A 202 -80.44 -30.31 45.01
CA THR A 202 -81.04 -29.38 44.04
C THR A 202 -80.03 -28.29 43.68
N GLU A 203 -79.79 -28.07 42.38
CA GLU A 203 -78.92 -26.98 41.90
C GLU A 203 -79.49 -25.62 42.32
N ILE A 204 -78.72 -24.86 43.11
CA ILE A 204 -79.08 -23.51 43.58
C ILE A 204 -78.69 -22.48 42.53
N VAL A 205 -77.47 -22.59 42.02
CA VAL A 205 -76.92 -21.67 41.03
C VAL A 205 -75.87 -22.38 40.18
N SER A 206 -75.87 -22.09 38.89
CA SER A 206 -74.80 -22.47 37.97
C SER A 206 -74.26 -21.26 37.24
N ILE A 207 -72.94 -21.08 37.30
CA ILE A 207 -72.24 -19.94 36.70
C ILE A 207 -71.10 -20.45 35.84
N MET A 208 -71.10 -20.07 34.58
CA MET A 208 -69.97 -20.31 33.68
C MET A 208 -69.00 -19.13 33.74
N PHE A 209 -67.71 -19.41 33.91
CA PHE A 209 -66.65 -18.41 33.95
C PHE A 209 -65.81 -18.49 32.68
N GLU A 210 -65.66 -17.35 32.02
CA GLU A 210 -64.73 -17.15 30.91
C GLU A 210 -63.66 -16.17 31.38
N MET A 211 -62.39 -16.56 31.33
CA MET A 211 -61.26 -15.79 31.81
C MET A 211 -60.44 -15.25 30.64
N LYS A 212 -60.40 -13.93 30.49
CA LYS A 212 -59.68 -13.23 29.43
C LYS A 212 -58.64 -12.31 30.02
N ASN A 213 -57.38 -12.73 30.02
CA ASN A 213 -56.30 -11.81 30.38
C ASN A 213 -56.08 -10.74 29.31
N GLU A 214 -55.99 -9.49 29.74
CA GLU A 214 -55.52 -8.40 28.90
C GLU A 214 -53.99 -8.48 28.76
N SER A 215 -53.47 -8.67 27.55
CA SER A 215 -52.03 -8.49 27.27
C SER A 215 -51.77 -7.05 26.80
N ASP A 216 -50.69 -6.42 27.27
CA ASP A 216 -50.28 -5.06 26.89
C ASP A 216 -49.93 -4.89 25.39
N THR A 217 -49.92 -5.96 24.58
CA THR A 217 -49.29 -5.99 23.26
C THR A 217 -50.24 -6.14 22.05
N THR A 218 -51.55 -6.25 22.23
CA THR A 218 -52.48 -6.38 21.08
C THR A 218 -52.95 -5.01 20.56
N ALA A 219 -52.56 -4.68 19.33
CA ALA A 219 -52.84 -3.40 18.65
C ALA A 219 -54.33 -3.13 18.35
N THR A 220 -55.20 -4.11 18.54
CA THR A 220 -56.67 -3.95 18.48
C THR A 220 -57.24 -4.54 19.77
N LYS A 221 -57.71 -3.65 20.65
CA LYS A 221 -58.38 -4.03 21.90
C LYS A 221 -59.84 -4.37 21.57
N SER A 222 -60.21 -5.64 21.66
CA SER A 222 -61.63 -6.04 21.68
C SER A 222 -62.28 -5.46 22.93
N LYS A 223 -63.48 -4.92 22.83
CA LYS A 223 -64.23 -4.44 23.99
C LYS A 223 -64.88 -5.63 24.68
N ASN A 224 -65.09 -5.54 26.00
CA ASN A 224 -65.77 -6.59 26.75
C ASN A 224 -67.16 -6.93 26.16
N GLU A 225 -67.83 -5.92 25.59
CA GLU A 225 -69.12 -6.07 24.89
C GLU A 225 -69.08 -7.04 23.70
N ASP A 226 -67.93 -7.16 23.02
CA ASP A 226 -67.77 -8.01 21.84
C ASP A 226 -67.87 -9.50 22.20
N PHE A 227 -67.55 -9.86 23.46
CA PHE A 227 -67.58 -11.24 23.95
C PHE A 227 -68.94 -11.66 24.52
N LEU A 228 -69.82 -10.71 24.87
CA LEU A 228 -71.08 -11.01 25.57
C LEU A 228 -72.03 -11.90 24.76
N LYS A 229 -72.05 -11.74 23.44
CA LYS A 229 -72.93 -12.53 22.56
C LYS A 229 -72.51 -13.99 22.49
N GLU A 230 -71.20 -14.25 22.44
CA GLU A 230 -70.65 -15.61 22.44
C GLU A 230 -70.79 -16.23 23.83
N LEU A 231 -70.47 -15.47 24.88
CA LEU A 231 -70.62 -15.89 26.27
C LEU A 231 -72.06 -16.33 26.60
N ASP A 232 -73.07 -15.59 26.14
CA ASP A 232 -74.47 -15.97 26.36
C ASP A 232 -74.88 -17.22 25.55
N LYS A 233 -74.34 -17.38 24.33
CA LYS A 233 -74.56 -18.59 23.54
C LYS A 233 -74.01 -19.82 24.27
N ASP A 234 -72.80 -19.72 24.78
CA ASP A 234 -72.09 -20.80 25.47
C ASP A 234 -72.75 -21.13 26.81
N ARG A 235 -73.19 -20.11 27.55
CA ARG A 235 -74.00 -20.25 28.77
C ARG A 235 -75.23 -21.12 28.53
N ASN A 236 -75.97 -20.83 27.46
CA ASN A 236 -77.19 -21.56 27.10
C ASN A 236 -76.88 -23.01 26.66
N GLU A 237 -75.81 -23.23 25.90
CA GLU A 237 -75.38 -24.58 25.47
C GLU A 237 -74.96 -25.45 26.65
N LYS A 238 -74.35 -24.86 27.68
CA LYS A 238 -73.91 -25.54 28.90
C LYS A 238 -75.00 -25.66 29.97
N GLY A 239 -76.17 -25.07 29.73
CA GLY A 239 -77.29 -25.08 30.67
C GLY A 239 -76.98 -24.38 31.99
N CYS A 240 -76.12 -23.35 31.97
CA CYS A 240 -75.79 -22.56 33.16
C CYS A 240 -76.76 -21.38 33.31
N GLU A 241 -77.12 -21.04 34.54
CA GLU A 241 -78.02 -19.91 34.81
C GLU A 241 -77.35 -18.58 34.47
N TYR A 242 -76.09 -18.40 34.86
CA TYR A 242 -75.32 -17.17 34.63
C TYR A 242 -74.01 -17.47 33.90
N ALA A 243 -73.46 -16.41 33.30
CA ALA A 243 -72.08 -16.42 32.81
C ALA A 243 -71.37 -15.14 33.22
N VAL A 244 -70.09 -15.27 33.58
CA VAL A 244 -69.24 -14.19 34.08
C VAL A 244 -67.98 -14.16 33.24
N LEU A 245 -67.72 -12.99 32.64
CA LEU A 245 -66.45 -12.67 32.02
C LEU A 245 -65.51 -12.10 33.10
N VAL A 246 -64.37 -12.74 33.31
CA VAL A 246 -63.29 -12.29 34.19
C VAL A 246 -62.18 -11.75 33.30
N SER A 247 -61.89 -10.44 33.37
CA SER A 247 -60.84 -9.79 32.59
C SER A 247 -59.85 -9.03 33.45
#